data_AF-A0A7U6M6N2-F1
#
_entry.id   AF-A0A7U6M6N2-F1
#
_cell.length_a   1.000
_cell.length_b   1.000
_cell.length_c   1.000
_cell.angle_alpha   90.00
_cell.angle_beta   90.00
_cell.angle_gamma   90.00
#
_symmetry.space_group_name_H-M   'P 1'
#
loop_
_entity.id
_entity.type
_entity.pdbx_description
1 polymer ?
#
loop_
_entity_poly.entity_id
_entity_poly.type
_entity_poly.pdbx_seq_one_letter_code
_entity_poly.pdbx_strand_id
1 'polypeptide(L)'
;MKKHLIASLLASAIAMPAFANEAQNAPAAEGSVGQVDAAQGSDAPPLPPMNGLGRQVSSVAQVVYPRPEDVISDTVQDVQDSQLTSSQVELIKQLWLEREKQKATAYVSPAKPVTRTLALNLDPGVSPPIVRLSKGQQSSIVFSDYAGQPWMIQNVSINRELFSDGRERGGQNGQGGNVAPTNILTLDPATAAAYGNVTVTLRGLATPIILILAAGQEEVDMRVDAKVPGRNPDAEATVAMLGMPSIDDALTYFLDGVPPKEANRLKVTGLEGVEAWSYGPNMYVKAKADAQYPAYTNAARSTTGVAVYRYAGLQNSVTFTTGGQAVTVFIEQGNLQ
;
A
#
# COMPACT_ATOMS: atom_id res chain seq x y z
N MET A 1 -7.04 -20.88 -38.23
CA MET A 1 -7.84 -20.66 -37.00
C MET A 1 -7.93 -21.97 -36.22
N LYS A 2 -7.94 -21.89 -34.87
CA LYS A 2 -7.85 -22.95 -33.82
C LYS A 2 -6.42 -23.09 -33.28
N LYS A 3 -5.99 -22.23 -32.33
CA LYS A 3 -6.27 -22.15 -30.87
C LYS A 3 -5.63 -23.32 -30.09
N HIS A 4 -4.72 -22.93 -29.20
CA HIS A 4 -3.92 -23.69 -28.24
C HIS A 4 -4.73 -24.51 -27.23
N LEU A 5 -4.11 -25.56 -26.67
CA LEU A 5 -4.20 -25.83 -25.24
C LEU A 5 -2.92 -26.54 -24.75
N ILE A 6 -2.22 -25.88 -23.84
CA ILE A 6 -1.13 -26.39 -23.01
C ILE A 6 -1.74 -26.68 -21.64
N ALA A 7 -1.44 -27.84 -21.05
CA ALA A 7 -1.72 -28.12 -19.64
C ALA A 7 -0.43 -28.62 -18.98
N SER A 8 0.25 -27.71 -18.26
CA SER A 8 1.30 -28.03 -17.29
C SER A 8 0.67 -28.09 -15.91
N LEU A 9 0.85 -29.21 -15.22
CA LEU A 9 0.50 -29.42 -13.83
C LEU A 9 1.81 -29.76 -13.11
N LEU A 10 2.30 -28.84 -12.29
CA LEU A 10 3.39 -29.10 -11.34
C LEU A 10 3.09 -28.32 -10.06
N ALA A 11 2.61 -29.06 -9.07
CA ALA A 11 2.49 -28.61 -7.70
C ALA A 11 3.87 -28.76 -7.02
N SER A 12 4.44 -27.66 -6.54
CA SER A 12 5.59 -27.70 -5.64
C SER A 12 5.12 -27.53 -4.21
N ALA A 13 5.30 -28.60 -3.41
CA ALA A 13 5.21 -28.56 -1.97
C ALA A 13 6.50 -27.96 -1.39
N ILE A 14 6.34 -26.97 -0.52
CA ILE A 14 7.44 -26.35 0.25
C ILE A 14 7.65 -27.21 1.50
N ALA A 15 8.81 -27.83 1.63
CA ALA A 15 9.28 -28.44 2.88
C ALA A 15 10.42 -27.59 3.46
N MET A 16 10.22 -27.10 4.68
CA MET A 16 11.19 -26.35 5.47
C MET A 16 12.34 -27.26 5.94
N PRO A 17 13.60 -26.78 6.07
CA PRO A 17 14.65 -27.52 6.75
C PRO A 17 14.55 -27.33 8.27
N ALA A 18 14.54 -28.44 8.99
CA ALA A 18 14.69 -28.50 10.44
C ALA A 18 16.16 -28.36 10.84
N PHE A 19 16.43 -27.54 11.84
CA PHE A 19 17.73 -27.35 12.47
C PHE A 19 18.16 -28.63 13.22
N ALA A 20 19.32 -29.19 12.89
CA ALA A 20 19.98 -30.23 13.67
C ALA A 20 20.94 -29.56 14.67
N ASN A 21 20.75 -29.87 15.95
CA ASN A 21 21.57 -29.45 17.08
C ASN A 21 22.46 -30.63 17.48
N GLU A 22 23.74 -30.39 17.72
CA GLU A 22 24.72 -31.39 18.14
C GLU A 22 25.18 -31.06 19.57
N ALA A 23 25.11 -32.02 20.51
CA ALA A 23 26.19 -32.39 21.44
C ALA A 23 25.71 -33.28 22.63
N GLN A 24 26.62 -34.19 23.03
CA GLN A 24 26.90 -34.76 24.37
C GLN A 24 26.60 -36.24 24.69
N ASN A 25 27.71 -37.01 24.75
CA ASN A 25 28.20 -37.94 25.78
C ASN A 25 27.37 -39.15 26.29
N ALA A 26 27.86 -40.37 25.96
CA ALA A 26 28.30 -41.54 26.77
C ALA A 26 27.50 -41.99 28.04
N PRO A 27 27.57 -43.28 28.51
CA PRO A 27 28.65 -44.27 28.31
C PRO A 27 28.22 -45.75 28.07
N ALA A 28 29.24 -46.62 28.08
CA ALA A 28 29.32 -48.03 27.69
C ALA A 28 28.62 -49.08 28.58
N ALA A 29 28.41 -50.28 28.02
CA ALA A 29 28.40 -51.55 28.74
C ALA A 29 28.76 -52.74 27.82
N GLU A 30 29.58 -53.64 28.37
CA GLU A 30 30.17 -54.86 27.82
C GLU A 30 29.14 -55.98 27.57
N GLY A 31 29.47 -56.99 26.75
CA GLY A 31 28.75 -58.27 26.81
C GLY A 31 28.89 -59.26 25.66
N SER A 32 29.90 -60.13 25.78
CA SER A 32 29.89 -61.58 25.45
C SER A 32 29.86 -62.12 24.01
N VAL A 33 30.77 -63.09 23.85
CA VAL A 33 31.07 -64.05 22.79
C VAL A 33 30.13 -65.28 22.87
N GLY A 34 29.90 -65.95 21.73
CA GLY A 34 29.40 -67.34 21.66
C GLY A 34 28.53 -67.57 20.41
N GLN A 35 29.09 -67.96 19.26
CA GLN A 35 29.43 -69.33 18.81
C GLN A 35 28.21 -70.25 18.54
N VAL A 36 28.03 -70.52 17.25
CA VAL A 36 27.47 -71.69 16.53
C VAL A 36 26.30 -72.48 17.11
N ASP A 37 25.28 -72.73 16.28
CA ASP A 37 25.04 -74.11 15.88
C ASP A 37 24.33 -74.23 14.53
N ALA A 38 24.74 -75.26 13.79
CA ALA A 38 24.22 -75.63 12.48
C ALA A 38 23.04 -76.59 12.62
N ALA A 39 22.02 -76.44 11.78
CA ALA A 39 21.12 -77.54 11.43
C ALA A 39 20.68 -77.40 9.98
N GLN A 40 21.04 -78.42 9.20
CA GLN A 40 20.72 -78.62 7.80
C GLN A 40 19.23 -78.88 7.59
N GLY A 41 18.68 -78.33 6.50
CA GLY A 41 17.38 -78.67 5.95
C GLY A 41 17.39 -78.37 4.45
N SER A 42 17.58 -79.41 3.67
CA SER A 42 17.68 -79.49 2.21
C SER A 42 16.46 -78.95 1.46
N ASP A 43 16.69 -78.11 0.44
CA ASP A 43 16.06 -78.29 -0.88
C ASP A 43 16.90 -77.62 -1.98
N ALA A 44 17.05 -78.31 -3.12
CA ALA A 44 17.85 -77.88 -4.27
C ALA A 44 16.91 -77.45 -5.44
N PRO A 45 17.41 -76.76 -6.49
CA PRO A 45 16.80 -75.55 -7.07
C PRO A 45 15.94 -75.80 -8.32
N PRO A 46 15.13 -74.81 -8.78
CA PRO A 46 14.63 -74.80 -10.15
C PRO A 46 15.67 -74.19 -11.10
N LEU A 47 16.01 -74.93 -12.15
CA LEU A 47 16.88 -74.53 -13.26
C LEU A 47 16.24 -73.42 -14.11
N PRO A 48 17.03 -72.49 -14.71
CA PRO A 48 16.51 -71.47 -15.60
C PRO A 48 16.18 -72.03 -17.01
N PRO A 49 15.21 -71.46 -17.73
CA PRO A 49 14.95 -71.82 -19.12
C PRO A 49 16.07 -71.32 -20.04
N MET A 50 16.68 -72.24 -20.80
CA MET A 50 17.65 -71.95 -21.85
C MET A 50 16.95 -71.38 -23.09
N ASN A 51 17.40 -70.22 -23.56
CA ASN A 51 17.20 -69.80 -24.94
C ASN A 51 18.56 -69.65 -25.64
N GLY A 52 18.77 -70.48 -26.66
CA GLY A 52 19.99 -70.60 -27.44
C GLY A 52 20.12 -69.55 -28.53
N LEU A 53 20.67 -68.39 -28.18
CA LEU A 53 21.28 -67.48 -29.15
C LEU A 53 22.79 -67.47 -28.94
N GLY A 54 23.43 -68.48 -29.55
CA GLY A 54 24.87 -68.61 -29.64
C GLY A 54 25.48 -67.53 -30.54
N ARG A 55 25.78 -66.37 -29.95
CA ARG A 55 26.99 -65.62 -30.28
C ARG A 55 27.68 -65.27 -28.97
N GLN A 56 28.85 -65.84 -28.80
CA GLN A 56 29.76 -65.54 -27.71
C GLN A 56 30.14 -64.05 -27.78
N VAL A 57 29.49 -63.23 -26.95
CA VAL A 57 29.99 -61.88 -26.66
C VAL A 57 30.86 -62.01 -25.41
N SER A 58 32.15 -62.20 -25.65
CA SER A 58 33.17 -62.04 -24.62
C SER A 58 33.20 -60.57 -24.21
N SER A 59 32.49 -60.23 -23.14
CA SER A 59 32.88 -59.21 -22.15
C SER A 59 31.72 -59.02 -21.19
N VAL A 60 31.95 -59.34 -19.93
CA VAL A 60 31.17 -58.72 -18.86
C VAL A 60 31.55 -57.25 -18.92
N ALA A 61 30.68 -56.38 -19.44
CA ALA A 61 30.87 -54.95 -19.30
C ALA A 61 30.86 -54.64 -17.81
N GLN A 62 32.02 -54.40 -17.21
CA GLN A 62 32.10 -53.86 -15.87
C GLN A 62 31.46 -52.48 -15.94
N VAL A 63 30.29 -52.32 -15.32
CA VAL A 63 29.72 -51.00 -15.03
C VAL A 63 30.60 -50.39 -13.95
N VAL A 64 31.63 -49.67 -14.39
CA VAL A 64 32.47 -48.85 -13.51
C VAL A 64 31.66 -47.61 -13.21
N TYR A 65 31.16 -47.49 -11.99
CA TYR A 65 30.61 -46.22 -11.50
C TYR A 65 31.79 -45.26 -11.32
N PRO A 66 31.80 -44.11 -12.02
CA PRO A 66 32.84 -43.11 -11.79
C PRO A 66 32.78 -42.67 -10.33
N ARG A 67 33.95 -42.44 -9.73
CA ARG A 67 33.99 -41.95 -8.35
C ARG A 67 33.39 -40.54 -8.33
N PRO A 68 32.70 -40.12 -7.26
CA PRO A 68 32.12 -38.78 -7.18
C PRO A 68 33.12 -37.66 -7.50
N GLU A 69 34.39 -37.82 -7.09
CA GLU A 69 35.47 -36.91 -7.47
C GLU A 69 35.71 -36.82 -8.99
N ASP A 70 35.68 -37.95 -9.71
CA ASP A 70 35.88 -38.00 -11.16
C ASP A 70 34.70 -37.33 -11.89
N VAL A 71 33.47 -37.56 -11.42
CA VAL A 71 32.26 -36.90 -11.98
C VAL A 71 32.32 -35.40 -11.74
N ILE A 72 32.74 -34.95 -10.55
CA ILE A 72 32.87 -33.53 -10.23
C ILE A 72 33.98 -32.88 -11.06
N SER A 73 35.13 -33.53 -11.22
CA SER A 73 36.19 -32.99 -12.08
C SER A 73 35.74 -32.91 -13.53
N ASP A 74 35.06 -33.94 -14.05
CA ASP A 74 34.56 -33.97 -15.43
C ASP A 74 33.50 -32.88 -15.63
N THR A 75 32.61 -32.65 -14.66
CA THR A 75 31.61 -31.57 -14.72
C THR A 75 32.27 -30.18 -14.63
N VAL A 76 33.34 -30.03 -13.85
CA VAL A 76 34.09 -28.77 -13.73
C VAL A 76 34.93 -28.51 -14.98
N GLN A 77 35.51 -29.56 -15.58
CA GLN A 77 36.22 -29.50 -16.85
C GLN A 77 35.26 -29.18 -17.99
N ASP A 78 34.09 -29.81 -18.04
CA ASP A 78 33.06 -29.59 -19.06
C ASP A 78 32.49 -28.16 -18.97
N VAL A 79 32.43 -27.57 -17.77
CA VAL A 79 32.11 -26.14 -17.57
C VAL A 79 33.28 -25.21 -17.96
N GLN A 80 34.53 -25.63 -17.79
CA GLN A 80 35.72 -24.89 -18.25
C GLN A 80 35.92 -24.96 -19.78
N ASP A 81 35.60 -26.10 -20.38
CA ASP A 81 35.80 -26.45 -21.79
C ASP A 81 34.57 -26.15 -22.65
N SER A 82 33.40 -25.89 -22.03
CA SER A 82 32.23 -25.34 -22.68
C SER A 82 32.55 -23.93 -23.20
N GLN A 83 33.10 -23.87 -24.41
CA GLN A 83 32.99 -22.69 -25.26
C GLN A 83 31.50 -22.50 -25.51
N LEU A 84 30.90 -21.61 -24.73
CA LEU A 84 29.51 -21.21 -24.89
C LEU A 84 29.23 -20.99 -26.37
N THR A 85 28.28 -21.72 -26.93
CA THR A 85 27.89 -21.52 -28.32
C THR A 85 27.42 -20.07 -28.49
N SER A 86 27.52 -19.50 -29.69
CA SER A 86 27.05 -18.12 -29.92
C SER A 86 25.60 -17.90 -29.44
N SER A 87 24.74 -18.93 -29.55
CA SER A 87 23.36 -18.91 -29.04
C SER A 87 23.28 -18.92 -27.51
N GLN A 88 24.17 -19.62 -26.80
CA GLN A 88 24.23 -19.62 -25.35
C GLN A 88 24.78 -18.30 -24.80
N VAL A 89 25.79 -17.72 -25.46
CA VAL A 89 26.30 -16.38 -25.13
C VAL A 89 25.20 -15.33 -25.33
N GLU A 90 24.45 -15.43 -26.42
CA GLU A 90 23.34 -14.51 -26.71
C GLU A 90 22.19 -14.66 -25.72
N LEU A 91 21.85 -15.89 -25.31
CA LEU A 91 20.87 -16.14 -24.24
C LEU A 91 21.34 -15.56 -22.89
N ILE A 92 22.61 -15.77 -22.53
CA ILE A 92 23.19 -15.21 -21.30
C ILE A 92 23.18 -13.68 -21.37
N LYS A 93 23.53 -13.09 -22.51
CA LYS A 93 23.46 -11.65 -22.73
C LYS A 93 22.04 -11.12 -22.63
N GLN A 94 21.05 -11.82 -23.20
CA GLN A 94 19.64 -11.46 -23.09
C GLN A 94 19.14 -11.56 -21.65
N LEU A 95 19.44 -12.65 -20.94
CA LEU A 95 19.09 -12.83 -19.53
C LEU A 95 19.76 -11.77 -18.64
N TRP A 96 21.01 -11.41 -18.95
CA TRP A 96 21.74 -10.37 -18.23
C TRP A 96 21.15 -8.98 -18.50
N LEU A 97 20.89 -8.63 -19.77
CA LEU A 97 20.24 -7.39 -20.15
C LEU A 97 18.82 -7.28 -19.62
N GLU A 98 18.05 -8.37 -19.61
CA GLU A 98 16.72 -8.40 -19.01
C GLU A 98 16.82 -8.21 -17.50
N ARG A 99 17.75 -8.89 -16.82
CA ARG A 99 17.94 -8.72 -15.37
C ARG A 99 18.42 -7.30 -15.03
N GLU A 100 19.32 -6.72 -15.82
CA GLU A 100 19.76 -5.33 -15.68
C GLU A 100 18.60 -4.38 -15.95
N LYS A 101 17.79 -4.62 -16.98
CA LYS A 101 16.59 -3.85 -17.27
C LYS A 101 15.55 -3.96 -16.16
N GLN A 102 15.33 -5.14 -15.57
CA GLN A 102 14.42 -5.34 -14.44
C GLN A 102 14.93 -4.69 -13.15
N LYS A 103 16.25 -4.61 -12.97
CA LYS A 103 16.86 -3.88 -11.85
C LYS A 103 16.85 -2.35 -12.07
N ALA A 104 17.02 -1.91 -13.32
CA ALA A 104 17.09 -0.50 -13.69
C ALA A 104 15.72 0.12 -13.94
N THR A 105 14.73 -0.66 -14.37
CA THR A 105 13.34 -0.22 -14.58
C THR A 105 12.58 -0.44 -13.27
N ALA A 106 12.18 0.64 -12.61
CA ALA A 106 11.47 0.55 -11.34
C ALA A 106 10.17 -0.27 -11.43
N TYR A 107 9.50 -0.29 -12.60
CA TYR A 107 8.31 -1.10 -12.90
C TYR A 107 8.13 -1.33 -14.41
N VAL A 108 7.67 -2.51 -14.84
CA VAL A 108 7.27 -2.78 -16.24
C VAL A 108 6.04 -1.93 -16.65
N SER A 109 5.27 -1.46 -15.67
CA SER A 109 4.21 -0.46 -15.82
C SER A 109 4.23 0.48 -14.61
N PRO A 110 4.42 1.80 -14.78
CA PRO A 110 4.42 2.74 -13.66
C PRO A 110 3.06 2.70 -12.92
N ALA A 111 3.11 2.77 -11.59
CA ALA A 111 1.90 2.77 -10.77
C ALA A 111 0.99 3.96 -11.14
N LYS A 112 -0.31 3.72 -11.25
CA LYS A 112 -1.30 4.74 -11.59
C LYS A 112 -1.45 5.74 -10.44
N PRO A 113 -1.21 7.04 -10.65
CA PRO A 113 -1.36 8.04 -9.60
C PRO A 113 -2.84 8.28 -9.29
N VAL A 114 -3.17 8.26 -8.00
CA VAL A 114 -4.52 8.57 -7.51
C VAL A 114 -4.47 9.58 -6.37
N THR A 115 -5.55 10.34 -6.22
CA THR A 115 -5.81 11.21 -5.07
C THR A 115 -7.07 10.71 -4.38
N ARG A 116 -7.04 10.61 -3.05
CA ARG A 116 -8.21 10.15 -2.28
C ARG A 116 -8.32 10.82 -0.92
N THR A 117 -9.54 10.88 -0.43
CA THR A 117 -9.85 11.32 0.94
C THR A 117 -9.97 10.10 1.84
N LEU A 118 -9.32 10.15 3.01
CA LEU A 118 -9.33 9.09 4.00
C LEU A 118 -9.92 9.63 5.31
N ALA A 119 -11.13 9.18 5.66
CA ALA A 119 -11.68 9.41 6.99
C ALA A 119 -10.99 8.46 7.98
N LEU A 120 -10.23 9.02 8.92
CA LEU A 120 -9.53 8.23 9.92
C LEU A 120 -10.49 7.85 11.05
N ASN A 121 -10.41 6.59 11.47
CA ASN A 121 -11.05 6.14 12.70
C ASN A 121 -9.96 5.89 13.74
N LEU A 122 -10.10 6.52 14.91
CA LEU A 122 -9.15 6.44 16.03
C LEU A 122 -9.66 5.57 17.19
N ASP A 123 -10.76 4.85 16.98
CA ASP A 123 -11.30 3.92 17.97
C ASP A 123 -10.32 2.76 18.21
N PRO A 124 -10.19 2.29 19.47
CA PRO A 124 -9.33 1.18 19.78
C PRO A 124 -9.78 -0.10 19.04
N GLY A 125 -8.83 -0.84 18.48
CA GLY A 125 -9.08 -2.11 17.79
C GLY A 125 -9.42 -2.00 16.30
N VAL A 126 -9.50 -0.79 15.74
CA VAL A 126 -9.65 -0.60 14.28
C VAL A 126 -8.31 -0.84 13.57
N SER A 127 -8.35 -1.55 12.45
CA SER A 127 -7.16 -1.80 11.63
C SER A 127 -6.65 -0.51 10.99
N PRO A 128 -5.34 -0.21 11.07
CA PRO A 128 -4.77 0.98 10.44
C PRO A 128 -4.95 0.97 8.91
N PRO A 129 -5.31 2.11 8.30
CA PRO A 129 -5.46 2.19 6.85
C PRO A 129 -4.10 2.15 6.14
N ILE A 130 -4.11 1.63 4.91
CA ILE A 130 -2.91 1.51 4.05
C ILE A 130 -2.79 2.75 3.18
N VAL A 131 -1.57 3.28 3.04
CA VAL A 131 -1.16 4.28 2.05
C VAL A 131 -0.21 3.61 1.06
N ARG A 132 -0.53 3.71 -0.23
CA ARG A 132 0.19 3.08 -1.33
C ARG A 132 1.23 4.02 -1.87
N LEU A 133 2.49 3.58 -1.89
CA LEU A 133 3.64 4.36 -2.30
C LEU A 133 4.24 3.80 -3.59
N SER A 134 5.05 4.59 -4.28
CA SER A 134 5.85 4.11 -5.41
C SER A 134 7.22 4.78 -5.38
N LYS A 135 8.29 3.99 -5.53
CA LYS A 135 9.64 4.53 -5.65
C LYS A 135 9.72 5.52 -6.82
N GLY A 136 10.28 6.70 -6.57
CA GLY A 136 10.39 7.77 -7.57
C GLY A 136 9.12 8.61 -7.75
N GLN A 137 8.05 8.33 -6.99
CA GLN A 137 6.86 9.16 -6.93
C GLN A 137 6.56 9.50 -5.47
N GLN A 138 6.61 10.79 -5.13
CA GLN A 138 6.39 11.25 -3.77
C GLN A 138 4.89 11.24 -3.43
N SER A 139 4.54 10.62 -2.30
CA SER A 139 3.19 10.65 -1.75
C SER A 139 3.07 11.74 -0.69
N SER A 140 1.97 12.49 -0.70
CA SER A 140 1.71 13.56 0.27
C SER A 140 0.43 13.30 1.04
N ILE A 141 0.50 13.29 2.37
CA ILE A 141 -0.65 13.14 3.27
C ILE A 141 -0.91 14.50 3.92
N VAL A 142 -2.12 15.03 3.72
CA VAL A 142 -2.56 16.32 4.26
C VAL A 142 -3.51 16.05 5.41
N PHE A 143 -3.13 16.46 6.62
CA PHE A 143 -3.97 16.32 7.81
C PHE A 143 -4.86 17.54 7.98
N SER A 144 -6.17 17.28 8.12
CA SER A 144 -7.16 18.30 8.45
C SER A 144 -8.26 17.71 9.32
N ASP A 145 -8.95 18.55 10.08
CA ASP A 145 -10.19 18.13 10.73
C ASP A 145 -11.35 18.01 9.72
N TYR A 146 -12.52 17.59 10.21
CA TYR A 146 -13.74 17.52 9.39
C TYR A 146 -14.19 18.88 8.84
N ALA A 147 -13.86 19.98 9.51
CA ALA A 147 -14.17 21.34 9.05
C ALA A 147 -13.18 21.84 7.97
N GLY A 148 -12.15 21.05 7.65
CA GLY A 148 -11.12 21.37 6.66
C GLY A 148 -9.98 22.24 7.20
N GLN A 149 -9.93 22.47 8.52
CA GLN A 149 -8.85 23.25 9.13
C GLN A 149 -7.59 22.38 9.20
N PRO A 150 -6.41 22.91 8.82
CA PRO A 150 -5.17 22.14 8.76
C PRO A 150 -4.72 21.73 10.16
N TRP A 151 -4.48 20.44 10.40
CA TRP A 151 -4.04 19.95 11.70
C TRP A 151 -2.52 19.73 11.70
N MET A 152 -1.81 20.55 12.49
CA MET A 152 -0.35 20.57 12.46
C MET A 152 0.27 19.28 13.03
N ILE A 153 1.28 18.78 12.34
CA ILE A 153 2.07 17.62 12.77
C ILE A 153 3.01 18.05 13.89
N GLN A 154 2.95 17.36 15.02
CA GLN A 154 3.86 17.55 16.14
C GLN A 154 5.08 16.63 16.04
N ASN A 155 4.87 15.36 15.71
CA ASN A 155 5.95 14.39 15.57
C ASN A 155 5.64 13.33 14.49
N VAL A 156 6.68 12.77 13.89
CA VAL A 156 6.60 11.67 12.92
C VAL A 156 7.63 10.62 13.33
N SER A 157 7.17 9.39 13.50
CA SER A 157 8.00 8.21 13.74
C SER A 157 7.82 7.25 12.57
N ILE A 158 8.93 6.94 11.88
CA ILE A 158 8.97 6.09 10.70
C ILE A 158 10.34 5.41 10.62
N ASN A 159 10.39 4.23 10.01
CA ASN A 159 11.69 3.62 9.66
C ASN A 159 12.34 4.39 8.51
N ARG A 160 13.27 5.29 8.84
CA ARG A 160 14.03 6.13 7.90
C ARG A 160 15.08 5.39 7.06
N GLU A 161 15.20 4.08 7.20
CA GLU A 161 16.00 3.25 6.27
C GLU A 161 15.14 2.79 5.10
N LEU A 162 13.83 2.63 5.32
CA LEU A 162 12.89 2.16 4.30
C LEU A 162 12.10 3.30 3.65
N PHE A 163 11.88 4.40 4.37
CA PHE A 163 11.04 5.51 3.92
C PHE A 163 11.66 6.87 4.28
N SER A 164 11.64 7.81 3.35
CA SER A 164 12.04 9.20 3.59
C SER A 164 10.80 10.05 3.86
N ASP A 165 10.81 10.84 4.93
CA ASP A 165 9.80 11.85 5.25
C ASP A 165 10.19 13.27 4.79
N GLY A 166 11.26 13.40 4.00
CA GLY A 166 11.82 14.69 3.58
C GLY A 166 12.42 15.52 4.72
N ARG A 167 12.46 14.99 5.95
CA ARG A 167 13.04 15.64 7.13
C ARG A 167 14.43 15.05 7.38
N GLU A 168 15.43 15.90 7.56
CA GLU A 168 16.80 15.44 7.76
C GLU A 168 16.93 14.52 8.98
N ARG A 169 17.78 13.48 8.84
CA ARG A 169 18.17 12.52 9.88
C ARG A 169 19.08 13.23 10.90
N GLY A 170 18.57 14.23 11.63
CA GLY A 170 19.34 15.02 12.59
C GLY A 170 18.60 15.34 13.90
N GLY A 171 17.27 15.25 13.93
CA GLY A 171 16.47 15.48 15.14
C GLY A 171 16.22 14.22 15.97
N GLN A 172 17.25 13.44 16.29
CA GLN A 172 17.10 12.21 17.07
C GLN A 172 16.80 12.46 18.57
N ASN A 173 16.75 13.73 18.99
CA ASN A 173 16.54 14.16 20.37
C ASN A 173 15.29 15.03 20.60
N GLY A 174 14.25 14.93 19.77
CA GLY A 174 12.98 15.67 20.00
C GLY A 174 13.09 17.20 20.04
N GLN A 175 14.29 17.76 19.84
CA GLN A 175 14.54 19.17 19.62
C GLN A 175 14.52 19.37 18.12
N GLY A 176 13.41 19.94 17.66
CA GLY A 176 13.21 20.30 16.27
C GLY A 176 14.35 21.19 15.79
N GLY A 177 15.11 20.71 14.81
CA GLY A 177 15.58 21.64 13.78
C GLY A 177 14.35 22.44 13.31
N ASN A 178 14.52 23.74 13.08
CA ASN A 178 13.46 24.69 12.71
C ASN A 178 12.75 24.27 11.41
N VAL A 179 11.94 23.22 11.48
CA VAL A 179 11.00 22.81 10.45
C VAL A 179 9.75 23.62 10.75
N ALA A 180 9.39 24.51 9.84
CA ALA A 180 8.16 25.28 9.94
C ALA A 180 6.99 24.32 10.22
N PRO A 181 6.09 24.65 11.17
CA PRO A 181 4.92 23.84 11.44
C PRO A 181 4.17 23.54 10.14
N THR A 182 3.91 22.26 9.89
CA THR A 182 3.25 21.78 8.67
C THR A 182 2.21 20.73 9.01
N ASN A 183 1.11 20.72 8.26
CA ASN A 183 0.08 19.69 8.30
C ASN A 183 0.26 18.66 7.16
N ILE A 184 1.36 18.74 6.41
CA ILE A 184 1.65 17.86 5.28
C ILE A 184 2.81 16.94 5.66
N LEU A 185 2.59 15.64 5.51
CA LEU A 185 3.61 14.60 5.59
C LEU A 185 3.90 14.11 4.17
N THR A 186 5.12 14.29 3.71
CA THR A 186 5.58 13.70 2.45
C THR A 186 6.29 12.39 2.72
N LEU A 187 6.13 11.42 1.83
CA LEU A 187 6.70 10.08 1.95
C LEU A 187 7.26 9.62 0.60
N ASP A 188 8.45 9.03 0.63
CA ASP A 188 9.08 8.39 -0.52
C ASP A 188 9.76 7.08 -0.07
N PRO A 189 9.44 5.91 -0.68
CA PRO A 189 10.05 4.64 -0.30
C PRO A 189 11.45 4.47 -0.92
N ALA A 190 12.41 3.98 -0.14
CA ALA A 190 13.79 3.73 -0.59
C ALA A 190 13.88 2.60 -1.63
N THR A 191 12.97 1.62 -1.55
CA THR A 191 12.91 0.44 -2.43
C THR A 191 11.54 0.29 -3.08
N ALA A 192 11.48 -0.44 -4.20
CA ALA A 192 10.24 -0.65 -4.94
C ALA A 192 9.20 -1.49 -4.16
N ALA A 193 9.64 -2.32 -3.20
CA ALA A 193 8.78 -3.20 -2.41
C ALA A 193 8.83 -2.90 -0.90
N ALA A 194 9.12 -1.64 -0.53
CA ALA A 194 9.14 -1.23 0.88
C ALA A 194 7.77 -1.44 1.54
N TYR A 195 7.78 -2.03 2.73
CA TYR A 195 6.59 -2.26 3.55
C TYR A 195 6.88 -1.90 5.01
N GLY A 196 5.94 -1.24 5.68
CA GLY A 196 6.08 -0.85 7.07
C GLY A 196 4.94 0.05 7.53
N ASN A 197 5.22 0.91 8.51
CA ASN A 197 4.23 1.84 9.04
C ASN A 197 4.84 3.20 9.36
N VAL A 198 3.97 4.20 9.46
CA VAL A 198 4.29 5.51 10.01
C VAL A 198 3.33 5.84 11.14
N THR A 199 3.88 6.43 12.20
CA THR A 199 3.10 6.95 13.32
C THR A 199 3.25 8.47 13.34
N VAL A 200 2.12 9.17 13.29
CA VAL A 200 2.05 10.62 13.27
C VAL A 200 1.34 11.11 14.52
N THR A 201 2.00 11.96 15.28
CA THR A 201 1.40 12.68 16.41
C THR A 201 1.00 14.06 15.91
N LEU A 202 -0.27 14.40 16.05
CA LEU A 202 -0.77 15.73 15.73
C LEU A 202 -0.82 16.58 16.98
N ARG A 203 -0.63 17.90 16.82
CA ARG A 203 -0.59 18.83 17.94
C ARG A 203 -1.91 18.82 18.71
N GLY A 204 -1.82 18.62 20.02
CA GLY A 204 -2.96 18.59 20.94
C GLY A 204 -3.94 17.44 20.72
N LEU A 205 -3.61 16.46 19.86
CA LEU A 205 -4.31 15.19 19.76
C LEU A 205 -3.54 14.14 20.55
N ALA A 206 -4.16 13.60 21.61
CA ALA A 206 -3.51 12.60 22.45
C ALA A 206 -3.31 11.25 21.73
N THR A 207 -4.25 10.88 20.85
CA THR A 207 -4.21 9.62 20.11
C THR A 207 -3.33 9.73 18.88
N PRO A 208 -2.25 8.92 18.74
CA PRO A 208 -1.42 8.92 17.55
C PRO A 208 -2.13 8.28 16.36
N ILE A 209 -1.86 8.78 15.16
CA ILE A 209 -2.37 8.22 13.91
C ILE A 209 -1.35 7.22 13.38
N ILE A 210 -1.76 5.98 13.16
CA ILE A 210 -0.92 4.93 12.58
C ILE A 210 -1.42 4.62 11.18
N LEU A 211 -0.50 4.58 10.21
CA LEU A 211 -0.80 4.23 8.81
C LEU A 211 0.16 3.13 8.36
N ILE A 212 -0.34 2.16 7.60
CA ILE A 212 0.51 1.16 6.93
C ILE A 212 1.01 1.75 5.62
N LEU A 213 2.28 1.55 5.32
CA LEU A 213 2.93 1.99 4.08
C LEU A 213 3.27 0.75 3.24
N ALA A 214 2.83 0.75 1.98
CA ALA A 214 3.09 -0.35 1.06
C ALA A 214 3.49 0.20 -0.31
N ALA A 215 4.70 -0.13 -0.77
CA ALA A 215 5.15 0.09 -2.13
C ALA A 215 4.89 -1.14 -3.02
N GLY A 216 5.04 -0.99 -4.33
CA GLY A 216 4.91 -2.12 -5.27
C GLY A 216 3.49 -2.43 -5.70
N GLN A 217 2.54 -1.53 -5.47
CA GLN A 217 1.13 -1.69 -5.84
C GLN A 217 0.85 -1.13 -7.24
N GLU A 218 -0.25 -1.55 -7.87
CA GLU A 218 -0.67 -1.04 -9.19
C GLU A 218 -1.05 0.45 -9.17
N GLU A 219 -1.51 0.94 -8.02
CA GLU A 219 -1.85 2.34 -7.80
C GLU A 219 -0.94 2.97 -6.74
N VAL A 220 -0.62 4.26 -6.91
CA VAL A 220 0.11 5.08 -5.94
C VAL A 220 -0.76 6.23 -5.46
N ASP A 221 -0.83 6.43 -4.15
CA ASP A 221 -1.54 7.57 -3.58
C ASP A 221 -0.63 8.80 -3.61
N MET A 222 -0.74 9.62 -4.66
CA MET A 222 0.05 10.85 -4.78
C MET A 222 -0.36 11.88 -3.73
N ARG A 223 -1.66 11.97 -3.45
CA ARG A 223 -2.21 12.81 -2.40
C ARG A 223 -3.29 12.06 -1.61
N VAL A 224 -3.15 12.09 -0.29
CA VAL A 224 -4.15 11.59 0.66
C VAL A 224 -4.62 12.75 1.51
N ASP A 225 -5.90 13.10 1.40
CA ASP A 225 -6.53 14.06 2.31
C ASP A 225 -7.05 13.29 3.53
N ALA A 226 -6.28 13.29 4.62
CA ALA A 226 -6.61 12.60 5.85
C ALA A 226 -7.51 13.48 6.73
N LYS A 227 -8.74 13.02 6.94
CA LYS A 227 -9.73 13.64 7.82
C LYS A 227 -9.64 13.03 9.20
N VAL A 228 -9.15 13.84 10.14
CA VAL A 228 -8.91 13.45 11.53
C VAL A 228 -10.18 13.72 12.34
N PRO A 229 -10.67 12.75 13.12
CA PRO A 229 -11.79 12.97 14.01
C PRO A 229 -11.39 13.88 15.17
N GLY A 230 -12.31 14.75 15.57
CA GLY A 230 -12.06 15.79 16.56
C GLY A 230 -11.86 17.16 15.92
N ARG A 231 -11.53 18.14 16.77
CA ARG A 231 -11.32 19.54 16.38
C ARG A 231 -9.86 19.90 16.58
N ASN A 232 -9.27 20.55 15.59
CA ASN A 232 -7.92 21.10 15.72
C ASN A 232 -7.89 22.13 16.88
N PRO A 233 -6.99 22.01 17.87
CA PRO A 233 -6.88 22.99 18.96
C PRO A 233 -6.45 24.39 18.51
N ASP A 234 -5.71 24.48 17.40
CA ASP A 234 -5.26 25.74 16.79
C ASP A 234 -6.24 26.24 15.71
N ALA A 235 -7.42 25.63 15.61
CA ALA A 235 -8.48 26.13 14.77
C ALA A 235 -8.81 27.57 15.17
N GLU A 236 -8.58 28.52 14.27
CA GLU A 236 -9.21 29.84 14.33
C GLU A 236 -10.68 29.62 14.72
N ALA A 237 -11.12 30.33 15.76
CA ALA A 237 -12.47 30.22 16.30
C ALA A 237 -13.48 30.82 15.31
N THR A 238 -13.61 30.21 14.13
CA THR A 238 -14.83 30.35 13.37
C THR A 238 -15.93 29.78 14.24
N VAL A 239 -16.88 30.62 14.61
CA VAL A 239 -18.11 30.24 15.29
C VAL A 239 -18.90 29.33 14.34
N ALA A 240 -18.49 28.07 14.26
CA ALA A 240 -19.35 27.00 13.82
C ALA A 240 -20.07 26.54 15.08
N MET A 241 -21.32 26.94 15.23
CA MET A 241 -22.20 26.39 16.25
C MET A 241 -22.14 24.85 16.15
N LEU A 242 -21.73 24.23 17.26
CA LEU A 242 -21.71 22.78 17.44
C LEU A 242 -23.11 22.21 17.23
N GLY A 243 -23.34 21.66 16.04
CA GLY A 243 -24.25 20.53 15.82
C GLY A 243 -23.38 19.31 15.50
N MET A 244 -23.60 18.19 16.20
CA MET A 244 -22.90 16.93 15.95
C MET A 244 -22.92 16.56 14.45
N PRO A 245 -21.83 16.03 13.87
CA PRO A 245 -21.78 15.71 12.45
C PRO A 245 -22.67 14.49 12.14
N SER A 246 -23.80 14.73 11.48
CA SER A 246 -24.33 13.77 10.52
C SER A 246 -23.49 13.91 9.25
N ILE A 247 -22.96 12.80 8.75
CA ILE A 247 -22.37 12.70 7.42
C ILE A 247 -23.53 12.84 6.43
N ASP A 248 -23.86 14.07 6.06
CA ASP A 248 -24.76 14.31 4.95
C ASP A 248 -23.95 14.29 3.66
N ASP A 249 -24.02 13.16 2.94
CA ASP A 249 -23.45 12.96 1.61
C ASP A 249 -23.85 14.07 0.62
N ALA A 250 -25.00 14.71 0.84
CA ALA A 250 -25.50 15.84 0.08
C ALA A 250 -24.48 16.99 -0.06
N LEU A 251 -23.80 17.38 1.02
CA LEU A 251 -22.90 18.55 1.03
C LEU A 251 -21.71 18.38 0.07
N THR A 252 -21.16 17.18 -0.03
CA THR A 252 -20.02 16.87 -0.90
C THR A 252 -20.40 17.04 -2.36
N TYR A 253 -21.58 16.58 -2.77
CA TYR A 253 -22.08 16.74 -4.14
C TYR A 253 -22.16 18.21 -4.59
N PHE A 254 -22.63 19.09 -3.70
CA PHE A 254 -22.66 20.54 -3.98
C PHE A 254 -21.26 21.14 -4.01
N LEU A 255 -20.33 20.67 -3.16
CA LEU A 255 -18.95 21.15 -3.11
C LEU A 255 -18.18 20.80 -4.39
N ASP A 256 -18.38 19.58 -4.90
CA ASP A 256 -17.80 19.09 -6.15
C ASP A 256 -18.48 19.68 -7.40
N GLY A 257 -19.56 20.44 -7.23
CA GLY A 257 -20.29 21.08 -8.32
C GLY A 257 -21.20 20.12 -9.12
N VAL A 258 -21.51 18.96 -8.56
CA VAL A 258 -22.42 17.95 -9.14
C VAL A 258 -23.64 17.81 -8.24
N PRO A 259 -24.51 18.83 -8.14
CA PRO A 259 -25.69 18.76 -7.29
C PRO A 259 -26.61 17.60 -7.72
N PRO A 260 -27.31 16.91 -6.78
CA PRO A 260 -28.28 15.88 -7.10
C PRO A 260 -29.34 16.34 -8.11
N LYS A 261 -29.87 15.42 -8.91
CA LYS A 261 -30.86 15.76 -9.97
C LYS A 261 -32.15 16.36 -9.44
N GLU A 262 -32.54 16.05 -8.20
CA GLU A 262 -33.73 16.66 -7.58
C GLU A 262 -33.46 18.04 -6.97
N ALA A 263 -32.23 18.56 -7.05
CA ALA A 263 -31.89 19.89 -6.53
C ALA A 263 -32.27 20.99 -7.53
N ASN A 264 -33.05 21.97 -7.07
CA ASN A 264 -33.44 23.12 -7.90
C ASN A 264 -32.50 24.30 -7.66
N ARG A 265 -31.89 24.82 -8.72
CA ARG A 265 -31.01 25.98 -8.65
C ARG A 265 -31.81 27.24 -8.30
N LEU A 266 -31.32 27.98 -7.32
CA LEU A 266 -31.89 29.26 -6.87
C LEU A 266 -31.13 30.41 -7.53
N LYS A 267 -31.81 31.54 -7.69
CA LYS A 267 -31.19 32.76 -8.19
C LYS A 267 -30.51 33.47 -7.03
N VAL A 268 -29.24 33.83 -7.23
CA VAL A 268 -28.44 34.54 -6.22
C VAL A 268 -28.00 35.89 -6.78
N THR A 269 -28.12 36.93 -5.97
CA THR A 269 -27.62 38.29 -6.28
C THR A 269 -26.83 38.86 -5.10
N GLY A 270 -25.88 39.77 -5.36
CA GLY A 270 -25.13 40.49 -4.32
C GLY A 270 -23.65 40.11 -4.19
N LEU A 271 -23.24 38.88 -4.54
CA LEU A 271 -21.84 38.47 -4.57
C LEU A 271 -21.58 37.52 -5.73
N GLU A 272 -20.55 37.81 -6.52
CA GLU A 272 -20.14 36.95 -7.64
C GLU A 272 -19.54 35.64 -7.16
N GLY A 273 -19.78 34.56 -7.91
CA GLY A 273 -19.27 33.22 -7.58
C GLY A 273 -19.99 32.51 -6.43
N VAL A 274 -21.12 33.04 -5.96
CA VAL A 274 -22.04 32.35 -5.04
C VAL A 274 -23.10 31.61 -5.82
N GLU A 275 -23.32 30.36 -5.46
CA GLU A 275 -24.36 29.51 -6.05
C GLU A 275 -25.24 28.94 -4.94
N ALA A 276 -26.54 28.83 -5.20
CA ALA A 276 -27.48 28.27 -4.23
C ALA A 276 -28.44 27.29 -4.88
N TRP A 277 -28.84 26.28 -4.12
CA TRP A 277 -29.81 25.26 -4.51
C TRP A 277 -30.77 24.96 -3.37
N SER A 278 -31.96 24.51 -3.72
CA SER A 278 -32.91 23.89 -2.80
C SER A 278 -32.92 22.38 -3.04
N TYR A 279 -32.84 21.59 -1.98
CA TYR A 279 -32.88 20.12 -2.07
C TYR A 279 -33.57 19.55 -0.83
N GLY A 280 -34.71 18.90 -1.06
CA GLY A 280 -35.62 18.48 0.01
C GLY A 280 -36.09 19.70 0.84
N PRO A 281 -36.05 19.63 2.18
CA PRO A 281 -36.45 20.75 3.04
C PRO A 281 -35.33 21.76 3.32
N ASN A 282 -34.18 21.65 2.64
CA ASN A 282 -32.99 22.44 2.97
C ASN A 282 -32.51 23.28 1.78
N MET A 283 -31.79 24.35 2.11
CA MET A 283 -31.08 25.18 1.15
C MET A 283 -29.57 24.96 1.28
N TYR A 284 -28.89 24.89 0.15
CA TYR A 284 -27.44 24.70 0.07
C TYR A 284 -26.82 25.89 -0.65
N VAL A 285 -25.81 26.53 -0.05
CA VAL A 285 -25.17 27.73 -0.63
C VAL A 285 -23.67 27.51 -0.70
N LYS A 286 -23.11 27.53 -1.91
CA LYS A 286 -21.68 27.43 -2.20
C LYS A 286 -21.09 28.83 -2.38
N ALA A 287 -20.04 29.15 -1.63
CA ALA A 287 -19.36 30.44 -1.70
C ALA A 287 -17.87 30.30 -1.34
N LYS A 288 -17.04 31.22 -1.83
CA LYS A 288 -15.65 31.40 -1.36
C LYS A 288 -15.59 32.47 -0.26
N ALA A 289 -16.42 32.32 0.76
CA ALA A 289 -16.57 33.25 1.87
C ALA A 289 -17.15 32.55 3.11
N ASP A 290 -17.03 33.18 4.28
CA ASP A 290 -17.53 32.63 5.54
C ASP A 290 -18.95 33.10 5.84
N ALA A 291 -19.90 32.17 5.94
CA ALA A 291 -21.29 32.50 6.27
C ALA A 291 -21.41 32.98 7.73
N GLN A 292 -22.12 34.09 7.94
CA GLN A 292 -22.36 34.70 9.25
C GLN A 292 -23.83 34.59 9.69
N TYR A 293 -24.76 34.85 8.78
CA TYR A 293 -26.18 34.92 9.10
C TYR A 293 -27.03 34.55 7.87
N PRO A 294 -28.18 33.87 8.00
CA PRO A 294 -28.70 33.21 9.19
C PRO A 294 -27.81 32.04 9.64
N ALA A 295 -28.15 31.40 10.76
CA ALA A 295 -27.40 30.22 11.21
C ALA A 295 -27.60 29.05 10.23
N TYR A 296 -26.49 28.46 9.79
CA TYR A 296 -26.48 27.22 9.01
C TYR A 296 -26.45 26.00 9.96
N THR A 297 -26.97 24.85 9.52
CA THR A 297 -26.97 23.62 10.30
C THR A 297 -25.70 22.81 10.11
N ASN A 298 -25.14 22.81 8.89
CA ASN A 298 -23.96 22.04 8.53
C ASN A 298 -23.14 22.80 7.48
N ALA A 299 -21.84 22.51 7.38
CA ALA A 299 -20.99 23.06 6.32
C ALA A 299 -19.91 22.06 5.90
N ALA A 300 -19.49 22.13 4.64
CA ALA A 300 -18.34 21.42 4.10
C ALA A 300 -17.40 22.41 3.42
N ARG A 301 -16.08 22.27 3.63
CA ARG A 301 -15.07 23.19 3.08
C ARG A 301 -13.99 22.44 2.32
N SER A 302 -13.55 23.02 1.20
CA SER A 302 -12.38 22.59 0.45
C SER A 302 -11.11 23.26 0.99
N THR A 303 -9.95 22.67 0.68
CA THR A 303 -8.64 23.28 0.97
C THR A 303 -8.34 24.53 0.12
N THR A 304 -9.17 24.83 -0.89
CA THR A 304 -9.03 26.00 -1.77
C THR A 304 -9.84 27.22 -1.30
N GLY A 305 -10.53 27.10 -0.16
CA GLY A 305 -11.32 28.16 0.46
C GLY A 305 -12.77 28.24 -0.04
N VAL A 306 -13.24 27.25 -0.81
CA VAL A 306 -14.66 27.13 -1.19
C VAL A 306 -15.39 26.36 -0.11
N ALA A 307 -16.56 26.85 0.28
CA ALA A 307 -17.41 26.26 1.30
C ALA A 307 -18.83 26.09 0.78
N VAL A 308 -19.51 25.03 1.22
CA VAL A 308 -20.95 24.84 1.07
C VAL A 308 -21.60 24.85 2.45
N TYR A 309 -22.65 25.63 2.61
CA TYR A 309 -23.44 25.77 3.84
C TYR A 309 -24.84 25.21 3.63
N ARG A 310 -25.32 24.40 4.57
CA ARG A 310 -26.70 23.89 4.61
C ARG A 310 -27.53 24.72 5.59
N TYR A 311 -28.67 25.20 5.15
CA TYR A 311 -29.65 25.90 5.98
C TYR A 311 -30.91 25.05 6.10
N ALA A 312 -31.51 25.05 7.29
CA ALA A 312 -32.85 24.52 7.48
C ALA A 312 -33.85 25.47 6.80
N GLY A 313 -34.62 24.96 5.85
CA GLY A 313 -35.54 25.76 5.06
C GLY A 313 -34.85 26.70 4.07
N LEU A 314 -35.67 27.42 3.30
CA LEU A 314 -35.22 28.46 2.38
C LEU A 314 -34.99 29.76 3.15
N GLN A 315 -33.89 30.44 2.81
CA GLN A 315 -33.55 31.74 3.36
C GLN A 315 -33.55 32.76 2.23
N ASN A 316 -34.15 33.93 2.46
CA ASN A 316 -34.24 34.99 1.45
C ASN A 316 -32.91 35.76 1.29
N SER A 317 -32.03 35.67 2.29
CA SER A 317 -30.71 36.28 2.26
C SER A 317 -29.71 35.50 3.12
N VAL A 318 -28.44 35.63 2.75
CA VAL A 318 -27.30 35.09 3.51
C VAL A 318 -26.20 36.14 3.55
N THR A 319 -25.72 36.48 4.73
CA THR A 319 -24.57 37.35 4.96
C THR A 319 -23.31 36.53 5.09
N PHE A 320 -22.30 36.89 4.30
CA PHE A 320 -20.96 36.34 4.32
C PHE A 320 -19.94 37.38 4.79
N THR A 321 -18.79 36.93 5.27
CA THR A 321 -17.61 37.76 5.49
C THR A 321 -16.57 37.44 4.43
N THR A 322 -16.11 38.47 3.71
CA THR A 322 -15.03 38.39 2.71
C THR A 322 -14.05 39.53 2.95
N GLY A 323 -12.76 39.22 3.12
CA GLY A 323 -11.72 40.23 3.39
C GLY A 323 -11.99 41.11 4.63
N GLY A 324 -12.73 40.61 5.63
CA GLY A 324 -13.11 41.36 6.82
C GLY A 324 -14.36 42.23 6.67
N GLN A 325 -14.99 42.28 5.50
CA GLN A 325 -16.25 43.01 5.28
C GLN A 325 -17.44 42.04 5.19
N ALA A 326 -18.56 42.42 5.80
CA ALA A 326 -19.81 41.69 5.69
C ALA A 326 -20.53 42.05 4.37
N VAL A 327 -20.85 41.05 3.56
CA VAL A 327 -21.56 41.17 2.29
C VAL A 327 -22.79 40.28 2.32
N THR A 328 -23.96 40.82 2.02
CA THR A 328 -25.21 40.06 2.01
C THR A 328 -25.60 39.71 0.58
N VAL A 329 -25.88 38.43 0.34
CA VAL A 329 -26.50 37.95 -0.89
C VAL A 329 -27.99 37.75 -0.68
N PHE A 330 -28.76 37.96 -1.73
CA PHE A 330 -30.18 37.68 -1.77
C PHE A 330 -30.44 36.45 -2.61
N ILE A 331 -31.35 35.59 -2.14
CA ILE A 331 -31.66 34.30 -2.76
C ILE A 331 -33.14 34.27 -3.07
N GLU A 332 -33.46 34.07 -4.35
CA GLU A 332 -34.82 34.00 -4.87
C GLU A 332 -35.05 32.63 -5.49
N GLN A 333 -36.26 32.08 -5.34
CA GLN A 333 -36.68 30.95 -6.16
C GLN A 333 -36.72 31.40 -7.62
N GLY A 334 -35.89 30.79 -8.45
CA GLY A 334 -35.87 31.11 -9.86
C GLY A 334 -37.17 30.67 -10.52
N ASN A 335 -37.98 31.62 -10.99
CA ASN A 335 -38.87 31.32 -12.12
C ASN A 335 -37.97 31.12 -13.34
N LEU A 336 -37.65 29.87 -13.64
CA LEU A 336 -37.14 29.51 -14.96
C LEU A 336 -38.34 29.59 -15.92
N GLN A 337 -38.45 30.72 -16.62
CA GLN A 337 -39.12 30.75 -17.93
C GLN A 337 -38.13 30.28 -19.00
#